data_AF-A0A0F8ZEH4-F1
#
_entry.id   AF-A0A0F8ZEH4-F1
#
_cell.length_a   1.000
_cell.length_b   1.000
_cell.length_c   1.000
_cell.angle_alpha   90.00
_cell.angle_beta   90.00
_cell.angle_gamma   90.00
#
_symmetry.space_group_name_H-M   'P 1'
#
loop_
_entity.id
_entity.type
_entity.pdbx_description
1 polymer ?
#
loop_
_entity_poly.entity_id
_entity_poly.type
_entity_poly.pdbx_seq_one_letter_code
_entity_poly.pdbx_strand_id
1 'polypeptide(L)'
;MVFSAIDAETQLNVQGLATSKDLITWKQEKHLLDLPASDCPDVFKIGDWWYCLAHITYHRAREPRGPYEKFRDGFIETPFLSVPQEMFDGKRHLLTGHIIALQGEKDSGVAGFAGPGIRSMFREVYADEDGGLCMRPVKEFVDLYNEVVVDLAAEPKPDVLYGKYDYRNGELVCKATHHFGRTH
;
A
#
# COMPACT_ATOMS: atom_id res chain seq x y z
N MET A 1 -11.93 8.58 -11.68
CA MET A 1 -11.48 9.16 -10.41
C MET A 1 -12.26 8.53 -9.29
N VAL A 2 -11.56 8.12 -8.24
CA VAL A 2 -12.13 7.54 -7.03
C VAL A 2 -11.89 8.54 -5.90
N PHE A 3 -12.88 8.75 -5.03
CA PHE A 3 -12.82 9.77 -3.97
C PHE A 3 -13.70 9.38 -2.78
N SER A 4 -13.44 9.94 -1.60
CA SER A 4 -14.30 9.75 -0.43
C SER A 4 -15.59 10.54 -0.61
N ALA A 5 -16.73 9.90 -0.37
CA ALA A 5 -18.04 10.51 -0.55
C ALA A 5 -19.05 10.00 0.50
N ILE A 6 -20.20 10.66 0.57
CA ILE A 6 -21.38 10.19 1.30
C ILE A 6 -22.42 9.78 0.27
N ASP A 7 -22.95 8.57 0.40
CA ASP A 7 -24.05 8.09 -0.42
C ASP A 7 -25.35 8.82 -0.03
N ALA A 8 -26.02 9.45 -1.00
CA ALA A 8 -27.15 10.33 -0.71
C ALA A 8 -28.40 9.57 -0.22
N GLU A 9 -28.56 8.30 -0.58
CA GLU A 9 -29.72 7.48 -0.19
C GLU A 9 -29.53 6.87 1.19
N THR A 10 -28.35 6.27 1.43
CA THR A 10 -28.05 5.52 2.65
C THR A 10 -27.39 6.37 3.74
N GLN A 11 -26.86 7.55 3.39
CA GLN A 11 -26.09 8.44 4.28
C GLN A 11 -24.80 7.80 4.84
N LEU A 12 -24.32 6.73 4.20
CA LEU A 12 -23.07 6.06 4.59
C LEU A 12 -21.88 6.65 3.84
N ASN A 13 -20.72 6.63 4.50
CA ASN A 13 -19.46 6.94 3.83
C ASN A 13 -19.14 5.83 2.82
N VAL A 14 -18.86 6.21 1.58
CA VAL A 14 -18.54 5.30 0.47
C VAL A 14 -17.31 5.76 -0.31
N GLN A 15 -16.75 4.84 -1.09
CA GLN A 15 -15.75 5.19 -2.09
C GLN A 15 -16.44 5.57 -3.43
N GLY A 16 -16.65 6.87 -3.63
CA GLY A 16 -17.29 7.43 -4.81
C GLY A 16 -16.49 7.22 -6.10
N LEU A 17 -17.19 7.23 -7.23
CA LEU A 17 -16.62 7.07 -8.57
C LEU A 17 -17.14 8.18 -9.50
N ALA A 18 -16.23 8.82 -10.23
CA ALA A 18 -16.58 9.67 -11.35
C ALA A 18 -15.74 9.30 -12.58
N THR A 19 -16.36 9.37 -13.76
CA THR A 19 -15.69 9.15 -15.04
C THR A 19 -15.65 10.42 -15.86
N SER A 20 -14.62 10.57 -16.68
CA SER A 20 -14.45 11.69 -17.60
C SER A 20 -13.76 11.22 -18.87
N LYS A 21 -14.12 11.82 -20.00
CA LYS A 21 -13.47 11.59 -21.30
C LYS A 21 -12.41 12.64 -21.64
N ASP A 22 -12.45 13.78 -20.95
CA ASP A 22 -11.66 14.99 -21.25
C ASP A 22 -10.90 15.54 -20.01
N LEU A 23 -11.07 14.90 -18.84
CA LEU A 23 -10.58 15.31 -17.53
C LEU A 23 -11.13 16.65 -17.00
N ILE A 24 -12.10 17.25 -17.70
CA ILE A 24 -12.73 18.53 -17.35
C ILE A 24 -14.18 18.29 -16.93
N THR A 25 -14.92 17.53 -17.72
CA THR A 25 -16.32 17.21 -17.50
C THR A 25 -16.42 15.85 -16.81
N TRP A 26 -17.00 15.82 -15.62
CA TRP A 26 -17.08 14.61 -14.80
C TRP A 26 -18.52 14.15 -14.64
N LYS A 27 -18.77 12.87 -14.94
CA LYS A 27 -20.02 12.18 -14.67
C LYS A 27 -19.87 11.36 -13.40
N GLN A 28 -20.71 11.63 -12.41
CA GLN A 28 -20.82 10.79 -11.23
C GLN A 28 -21.42 9.42 -11.59
N GLU A 29 -20.78 8.36 -11.11
CA GLU A 29 -21.24 6.99 -11.27
C GLU A 29 -21.63 6.43 -9.90
N LYS A 30 -22.20 5.21 -9.90
CA LYS A 30 -22.38 4.45 -8.67
C LYS A 30 -21.02 4.23 -7.99
N HIS A 31 -20.98 4.37 -6.66
CA HIS A 31 -19.79 4.12 -5.85
C HIS A 31 -19.27 2.69 -6.04
N LEU A 32 -18.01 2.47 -5.69
CA LEU A 32 -17.39 1.13 -5.76
C LEU A 32 -18.10 0.17 -4.79
N LEU A 33 -18.30 -1.08 -5.24
CA LEU A 33 -19.03 -2.08 -4.48
C LEU A 33 -18.15 -2.70 -3.39
N ASP A 34 -18.70 -2.82 -2.17
CA ASP A 34 -18.07 -3.46 -1.01
C ASP A 34 -16.71 -2.88 -0.59
N LEU A 35 -16.44 -1.63 -0.97
CA LEU A 35 -15.23 -0.91 -0.58
C LEU A 35 -15.55 0.14 0.49
N PRO A 36 -15.01 0.00 1.72
CA PRO A 36 -15.17 1.01 2.76
C PRO A 36 -14.56 2.35 2.33
N ALA A 37 -15.20 3.46 2.69
CA ALA A 37 -14.61 4.77 2.50
C ALA A 37 -13.28 4.91 3.23
N SER A 38 -12.28 5.44 2.53
CA SER A 38 -10.98 5.75 3.10
C SER A 38 -10.33 6.91 2.39
N ASP A 39 -9.38 7.55 3.09
CA ASP A 39 -8.61 8.65 2.53
C ASP A 39 -7.59 8.16 1.50
N CYS A 40 -7.32 9.05 0.54
CA CYS A 40 -6.36 8.84 -0.55
C CYS A 40 -6.57 7.50 -1.28
N PRO A 41 -7.77 7.23 -1.81
CA PRO A 41 -8.00 6.02 -2.58
C PRO A 41 -7.14 6.00 -3.84
N ASP A 42 -6.55 4.85 -4.14
CA ASP A 42 -5.79 4.66 -5.37
C ASP A 42 -6.09 3.30 -5.99
N VAL A 43 -6.57 3.29 -7.24
CA VAL A 43 -7.05 2.09 -7.92
C VAL A 43 -6.19 1.77 -9.12
N PHE A 44 -5.62 0.56 -9.11
CA PHE A 44 -4.76 0.05 -10.17
C PHE A 44 -5.01 -1.44 -10.40
N LYS A 45 -4.41 -1.99 -11.45
CA LYS A 45 -4.58 -3.40 -11.84
C LYS A 45 -3.21 -4.08 -11.95
N ILE A 46 -3.07 -5.27 -11.35
CA ILE A 46 -1.93 -6.18 -11.58
C ILE A 46 -2.50 -7.56 -11.92
N GLY A 47 -2.12 -8.09 -13.09
CA GLY A 47 -2.63 -9.39 -13.56
C GLY A 47 -4.16 -9.41 -13.65
N ASP A 48 -4.79 -10.37 -12.98
CA ASP A 48 -6.25 -10.55 -12.97
C ASP A 48 -6.97 -9.87 -11.80
N TRP A 49 -6.27 -9.02 -11.05
CA TRP A 49 -6.80 -8.35 -9.87
C TRP A 49 -6.72 -6.83 -10.02
N TRP A 50 -7.82 -6.19 -9.64
CA TRP A 50 -7.88 -4.77 -9.32
C TRP A 50 -7.59 -4.59 -7.85
N TYR A 51 -6.85 -3.55 -7.50
CA TYR A 51 -6.51 -3.18 -6.14
C TYR A 51 -7.05 -1.79 -5.85
N CYS A 52 -7.43 -1.53 -4.60
CA CYS A 52 -7.67 -0.19 -4.10
C CYS A 52 -6.86 0.01 -2.82
N LEU A 53 -5.89 0.93 -2.85
CA LEU A 53 -5.24 1.44 -1.65
C LEU A 53 -6.18 2.41 -0.93
N ALA A 54 -6.08 2.45 0.39
CA ALA A 54 -7.00 3.14 1.27
C ALA A 54 -6.29 3.43 2.61
N HIS A 55 -5.80 4.65 2.79
CA HIS A 55 -5.00 5.09 3.94
C HIS A 55 -3.77 4.22 4.27
N ILE A 56 -3.90 3.13 5.04
CA ILE A 56 -2.81 2.17 5.36
C ILE A 56 -3.15 0.73 4.91
N THR A 57 -4.30 0.58 4.26
CA THR A 57 -4.87 -0.70 3.87
C THR A 57 -5.03 -0.81 2.36
N TYR A 58 -5.31 -2.03 1.89
CA TYR A 58 -5.76 -2.28 0.54
C TYR A 58 -6.85 -3.34 0.50
N HIS A 59 -7.67 -3.24 -0.53
CA HIS A 59 -8.68 -4.23 -0.92
C HIS A 59 -8.43 -4.64 -2.37
N ARG A 60 -9.03 -5.74 -2.79
CA ARG A 60 -8.91 -6.22 -4.18
C ARG A 60 -10.24 -6.68 -4.76
N ALA A 61 -10.35 -6.71 -6.07
CA ALA A 61 -11.53 -7.15 -6.80
C ALA A 61 -11.13 -7.83 -8.12
N ARG A 62 -12.00 -8.67 -8.68
CA ARG A 62 -11.81 -9.19 -10.05
C ARG A 62 -12.21 -8.19 -11.13
N GLU A 63 -13.07 -7.25 -10.78
CA GLU A 63 -13.60 -6.22 -11.68
C GLU A 63 -13.30 -4.82 -11.13
N PRO A 64 -13.14 -3.80 -12.00
CA PRO A 64 -12.75 -2.45 -11.59
C PRO A 64 -13.78 -1.74 -10.71
N ARG A 65 -15.02 -2.24 -10.67
CA ARG A 65 -16.11 -1.66 -9.87
C ARG A 65 -16.43 -2.46 -8.61
N GLY A 66 -15.61 -3.47 -8.30
CA GLY A 66 -15.86 -4.39 -7.20
C GLY A 66 -16.70 -5.61 -7.63
N PRO A 67 -17.15 -6.44 -6.67
CA PRO A 67 -17.03 -6.22 -5.23
C PRO A 67 -15.58 -6.28 -4.77
N TYR A 68 -15.19 -5.33 -3.92
CA TYR A 68 -13.87 -5.31 -3.30
C TYR A 68 -13.89 -6.15 -2.02
N GLU A 69 -12.87 -6.99 -1.84
CA GLU A 69 -12.68 -7.80 -0.64
C GLU A 69 -11.41 -7.37 0.10
N LYS A 70 -11.48 -7.43 1.44
CA LYS A 70 -10.28 -7.32 2.26
C LYS A 70 -9.47 -8.60 2.12
N PHE A 71 -8.21 -8.49 1.72
CA PHE A 71 -7.34 -9.66 1.60
C PHE A 71 -6.44 -9.81 2.83
N ARG A 72 -6.56 -10.95 3.53
CA ARG A 72 -5.83 -11.22 4.79
C ARG A 72 -6.02 -10.05 5.79
N ASP A 73 -4.94 -9.58 6.42
CA ASP A 73 -4.98 -8.45 7.35
C ASP A 73 -5.24 -7.11 6.66
N GLY A 74 -5.10 -7.06 5.32
CA GLY A 74 -5.41 -5.92 4.47
C GLY A 74 -4.49 -4.72 4.62
N PHE A 75 -3.40 -4.80 5.38
CA PHE A 75 -2.41 -3.73 5.49
C PHE A 75 -1.45 -3.76 4.31
N ILE A 76 -1.01 -2.59 3.83
CA ILE A 76 0.03 -2.51 2.81
C ILE A 76 1.42 -2.81 3.38
N GLU A 77 1.68 -2.35 4.61
CA GLU A 77 2.99 -2.43 5.27
C GLU A 77 2.83 -2.23 6.81
N THR A 78 3.84 -1.65 7.45
CA THR A 78 3.86 -1.22 8.85
C THR A 78 2.94 -0.01 9.05
N PRO A 79 2.56 0.35 10.30
CA PRO A 79 1.72 1.53 10.52
C PRO A 79 2.41 2.85 10.18
N PHE A 80 3.72 2.85 9.86
CA PHE A 80 4.45 4.08 9.56
C PHE A 80 4.26 4.59 8.13
N LEU A 81 3.96 3.70 7.17
CA LEU A 81 3.64 4.09 5.81
C LEU A 81 2.14 4.42 5.72
N SER A 82 1.82 5.69 5.48
CA SER A 82 0.46 6.17 5.26
C SER A 82 0.27 6.74 3.87
N VAL A 83 -0.99 6.77 3.44
CA VAL A 83 -1.46 7.31 2.15
C VAL A 83 -0.58 6.87 0.96
N PRO A 84 -0.36 5.56 0.77
CA PRO A 84 0.46 5.06 -0.32
C PRO A 84 -0.22 5.39 -1.66
N GLN A 85 0.60 5.76 -2.63
CA GLN A 85 0.18 5.95 -4.02
C GLN A 85 1.03 5.08 -4.93
N GLU A 86 0.37 4.50 -5.92
CA GLU A 86 0.93 3.68 -6.96
C GLU A 86 1.12 4.50 -8.24
N MET A 87 2.19 4.18 -8.98
CA MET A 87 2.47 4.73 -10.29
C MET A 87 3.00 3.63 -11.20
N PHE A 88 2.45 3.55 -12.40
CA PHE A 88 2.87 2.59 -13.41
C PHE A 88 3.80 3.25 -14.43
N ASP A 89 5.03 2.75 -14.57
CA ASP A 89 6.03 3.28 -15.51
C ASP A 89 5.91 2.70 -16.94
N GLY A 90 4.87 1.90 -17.21
CA GLY A 90 4.70 1.13 -18.43
C GLY A 90 5.23 -0.31 -18.36
N LYS A 91 6.00 -0.63 -17.31
CA LYS A 91 6.59 -1.96 -17.08
C LYS A 91 6.37 -2.46 -15.65
N ARG A 92 6.46 -1.56 -14.67
CA ARG A 92 6.47 -1.84 -13.24
C ARG A 92 5.47 -0.96 -12.52
N HIS A 93 4.88 -1.51 -11.46
CA HIS A 93 4.11 -0.76 -10.49
C HIS A 93 5.06 -0.28 -9.39
N LEU A 94 5.09 1.02 -9.16
CA LEU A 94 5.95 1.68 -8.19
C LEU A 94 5.10 2.32 -7.10
N LEU A 95 5.48 2.15 -5.84
CA LEU A 95 4.73 2.68 -4.71
C LEU A 95 5.61 3.54 -3.80
N THR A 96 5.04 4.65 -3.37
CA THR A 96 5.59 5.52 -2.32
C THR A 96 4.44 6.06 -1.47
N GLY A 97 4.71 6.42 -0.22
CA GLY A 97 3.72 7.01 0.67
C GLY A 97 4.35 8.06 1.57
N HIS A 98 3.53 8.59 2.48
CA HIS A 98 4.00 9.42 3.58
C HIS A 98 4.54 8.52 4.69
N ILE A 99 5.69 8.89 5.25
CA ILE A 99 6.17 8.28 6.50
C ILE A 99 5.72 9.20 7.64
N ILE A 100 4.89 8.66 8.54
CA ILE A 100 4.40 9.43 9.68
C ILE A 100 5.55 9.82 10.60
N ALA A 101 5.47 11.02 11.17
CA ALA A 101 6.46 11.50 12.12
C ALA A 101 6.11 11.07 13.54
N LEU A 102 7.14 10.86 14.36
CA LEU A 102 6.99 10.65 15.79
C LEU A 102 7.32 11.94 16.53
N GLN A 103 6.44 12.34 17.44
CA GLN A 103 6.56 13.61 18.15
C GLN A 103 7.91 13.75 18.87
N GLY A 104 8.56 14.89 18.67
CA GLY A 104 9.84 15.20 19.31
C GLY A 104 11.02 14.41 18.76
N GLU A 105 10.88 13.77 17.58
CA GLU A 105 11.92 12.98 16.92
C GLU A 105 12.44 11.84 17.81
N LYS A 106 11.51 11.18 18.51
CA LYS A 106 11.79 10.07 19.44
C LYS A 106 10.96 8.86 19.05
N ASP A 107 11.56 7.67 19.16
CA ASP A 107 10.85 6.40 18.94
C ASP A 107 9.67 6.19 19.91
N SER A 108 9.72 6.83 21.09
CA SER A 108 8.63 6.85 22.07
C SER A 108 7.60 7.96 21.84
N GLY A 109 7.80 8.79 20.81
CA GLY A 109 6.91 9.89 20.46
C GLY A 109 5.56 9.37 19.97
N VAL A 110 4.50 10.14 20.22
CA VAL A 110 3.18 9.83 19.67
C VAL A 110 3.24 9.95 18.15
N ALA A 111 2.73 8.94 17.45
CA ALA A 111 2.58 8.94 16.01
C ALA A 111 1.63 10.06 15.58
N GLY A 112 2.10 10.95 14.70
CA GLY A 112 1.33 12.07 14.20
C GLY A 112 1.48 12.22 12.70
N PHE A 113 0.43 12.74 12.07
CA PHE A 113 0.46 13.19 10.67
C PHE A 113 1.25 14.51 10.50
N ALA A 114 1.74 15.09 11.62
CA ALA A 114 2.44 16.37 11.65
C ALA A 114 3.95 16.15 11.42
N GLY A 115 4.42 16.41 10.21
CA GLY A 115 5.83 16.38 9.84
C GLY A 115 6.04 16.86 8.40
N PRO A 116 7.30 17.10 7.97
CA PRO A 116 7.63 17.80 6.72
C PRO A 116 7.35 17.03 5.41
N GLY A 117 6.38 16.12 5.38
CA GLY A 117 6.04 15.38 4.16
C GLY A 117 7.15 14.42 3.73
N ILE A 118 7.84 13.78 4.69
CA ILE A 118 8.85 12.77 4.39
C ILE A 118 8.17 11.64 3.60
N ARG A 119 8.73 11.35 2.43
CA ARG A 119 8.27 10.31 1.53
C ARG A 119 9.05 9.05 1.79
N SER A 120 8.38 7.91 1.73
CA SER A 120 9.07 6.62 1.70
C SER A 120 9.92 6.53 0.43
N MET A 121 10.97 5.72 0.49
CA MET A 121 11.61 5.22 -0.73
C MET A 121 10.57 4.56 -1.64
N PHE A 122 10.78 4.67 -2.94
CA PHE A 122 10.05 3.89 -3.94
C PHE A 122 10.28 2.40 -3.76
N ARG A 123 9.21 1.62 -3.93
CA ARG A 123 9.24 0.15 -3.96
C ARG A 123 8.55 -0.34 -5.22
N GLU A 124 9.05 -1.42 -5.80
CA GLU A 124 8.29 -2.17 -6.80
C GLU A 124 7.20 -2.98 -6.09
N VAL A 125 5.98 -2.90 -6.61
CA VAL A 125 4.83 -3.65 -6.13
C VAL A 125 4.47 -4.72 -7.15
N TYR A 126 4.17 -5.91 -6.66
CA TYR A 126 3.76 -7.05 -7.48
C TYR A 126 2.76 -7.91 -6.72
N ALA A 127 1.99 -8.71 -7.44
CA ALA A 127 1.07 -9.68 -6.84
C ALA A 127 1.76 -11.03 -6.66
N ASP A 128 1.55 -11.70 -5.52
CA ASP A 128 1.85 -13.13 -5.37
C ASP A 128 0.81 -14.00 -6.08
N GLU A 129 1.03 -15.32 -6.10
CA GLU A 129 0.14 -16.30 -6.75
C GLU A 129 -1.29 -16.27 -6.20
N ASP A 130 -1.46 -15.90 -4.92
CA ASP A 130 -2.77 -15.79 -4.29
C ASP A 130 -3.45 -14.44 -4.61
N GLY A 131 -2.75 -13.51 -5.27
CA GLY A 131 -3.21 -12.14 -5.55
C GLY A 131 -2.97 -11.15 -4.42
N GLY A 132 -2.11 -11.46 -3.45
CA GLY A 132 -1.68 -10.54 -2.39
C GLY A 132 -0.58 -9.61 -2.86
N LEU A 133 -0.60 -8.36 -2.41
CA LEU A 133 0.47 -7.40 -2.74
C LEU A 133 1.75 -7.73 -1.96
N CYS A 134 2.84 -7.83 -2.70
CA CYS A 134 4.21 -7.93 -2.22
C CYS A 134 5.01 -6.71 -2.68
N MET A 135 6.09 -6.42 -1.96
CA MET A 135 6.94 -5.27 -2.26
C MET A 135 8.41 -5.65 -2.20
N ARG A 136 9.22 -4.97 -3.01
CA ARG A 136 10.68 -5.00 -2.93
C ARG A 136 11.28 -3.62 -3.20
N PRO A 137 12.48 -3.30 -2.69
CA PRO A 137 13.18 -2.08 -3.09
C PRO A 137 13.31 -2.00 -4.61
N VAL A 138 13.23 -0.79 -5.16
CA VAL A 138 13.56 -0.60 -6.59
C VAL A 138 15.03 -0.89 -6.83
N LYS A 139 15.33 -1.53 -7.98
CA LYS A 139 16.70 -1.92 -8.33
C LYS A 139 17.64 -0.72 -8.34
N GLU A 140 17.15 0.45 -8.74
CA GLU A 140 17.87 1.71 -8.77
C GLU A 140 18.43 2.12 -7.38
N PHE A 141 17.78 1.73 -6.28
CA PHE A 141 18.32 1.96 -4.93
C PHE A 141 19.26 0.84 -4.49
N VAL A 142 18.96 -0.40 -4.85
CA VAL A 142 19.82 -1.56 -4.53
C VAL A 142 21.19 -1.41 -5.18
N ASP A 143 21.24 -0.95 -6.43
CA ASP A 143 22.47 -0.79 -7.21
C ASP A 143 23.39 0.35 -6.70
N LEU A 144 22.92 1.19 -5.78
CA LEU A 144 23.76 2.21 -5.12
C LEU A 144 24.72 1.59 -4.10
N TYR A 145 24.41 0.39 -3.60
CA TYR A 145 25.24 -0.30 -2.63
C TYR A 145 26.27 -1.17 -3.37
N ASN A 146 27.54 -1.06 -2.97
CA ASN A 146 28.67 -1.71 -3.64
C ASN A 146 29.31 -2.85 -2.81
N GLU A 147 28.83 -3.08 -1.60
CA GLU A 147 29.36 -4.06 -0.68
C GLU A 147 28.22 -4.76 0.06
N VAL A 148 28.33 -6.07 0.21
CA VAL A 148 27.45 -6.86 1.08
C VAL A 148 28.14 -6.98 2.44
N VAL A 149 27.65 -6.21 3.40
CA VAL A 149 28.16 -6.25 4.79
C VAL A 149 27.44 -7.28 5.66
N VAL A 150 26.23 -7.69 5.26
CA VAL A 150 25.43 -8.73 5.90
C VAL A 150 24.74 -9.54 4.80
N ASP A 151 24.93 -10.86 4.82
CA ASP A 151 24.21 -11.79 3.94
C ASP A 151 23.12 -12.51 4.75
N LEU A 152 21.87 -12.08 4.58
CA LEU A 152 20.75 -12.68 5.28
C LEU A 152 20.44 -14.10 4.77
N ALA A 153 21.03 -14.58 3.66
CA ALA A 153 20.94 -16.00 3.28
C ALA A 153 21.82 -16.87 4.20
N ALA A 154 22.91 -16.30 4.74
CA ALA A 154 23.73 -16.92 5.77
C ALA A 154 23.14 -16.72 7.19
N GLU A 155 22.34 -15.67 7.39
CA GLU A 155 21.61 -15.38 8.63
C GLU A 155 20.10 -15.17 8.39
N PRO A 156 19.32 -16.25 8.18
CA PRO A 156 17.95 -16.20 7.63
C PRO A 156 16.88 -15.65 8.58
N LYS A 157 17.26 -15.10 9.72
CA LYS A 157 16.35 -14.53 10.73
C LYS A 157 16.89 -13.19 11.21
N PRO A 158 16.87 -12.15 10.37
CA PRO A 158 17.10 -10.81 10.88
C PRO A 158 16.06 -10.53 11.97
N ASP A 159 16.51 -10.09 13.14
CA ASP A 159 15.62 -9.69 14.24
C ASP A 159 15.02 -8.33 13.89
N VAL A 160 14.02 -8.34 13.01
CA VAL A 160 13.35 -7.14 12.51
C VAL A 160 12.01 -6.99 13.21
N LEU A 161 11.81 -5.82 13.81
CA LEU A 161 10.62 -5.49 14.58
C LEU A 161 9.32 -5.57 13.76
N TYR A 162 9.41 -5.43 12.42
CA TYR A 162 8.25 -5.30 11.54
C TYR A 162 8.41 -6.05 10.21
N GLY A 163 7.37 -6.78 9.81
CA GLY A 163 7.29 -7.52 8.55
C GLY A 163 7.68 -9.00 8.69
N LYS A 164 7.09 -9.86 7.86
CA LYS A 164 7.57 -11.25 7.68
C LYS A 164 8.39 -11.30 6.40
N TYR A 165 9.67 -11.59 6.55
CA TYR A 165 10.60 -11.73 5.43
C TYR A 165 10.81 -13.20 5.12
N ASP A 166 10.90 -13.51 3.84
CA ASP A 166 11.12 -14.85 3.32
C ASP A 166 12.08 -14.77 2.13
N TYR A 167 12.84 -15.83 1.89
CA TYR A 167 13.72 -15.93 0.74
C TYR A 167 13.03 -16.71 -0.38
N ARG A 168 12.85 -16.06 -1.54
CA ARG A 168 12.22 -16.67 -2.71
C ARG A 168 13.11 -16.45 -3.93
N ASN A 169 13.59 -17.53 -4.53
CA ASN A 169 14.48 -17.50 -5.70
C ASN A 169 15.72 -16.62 -5.50
N GLY A 170 16.29 -16.59 -4.30
CA GLY A 170 17.47 -15.78 -3.97
C GLY A 170 17.17 -14.31 -3.65
N GLU A 171 15.91 -13.87 -3.70
CA GLU A 171 15.49 -12.52 -3.31
C GLU A 171 14.81 -12.51 -1.95
N LEU A 172 15.12 -11.50 -1.12
CA LEU A 172 14.40 -11.23 0.12
C LEU A 172 13.05 -10.59 -0.20
N VAL A 173 11.97 -11.24 0.22
CA VAL A 173 10.60 -10.80 -0.02
C VAL A 173 9.95 -10.44 1.31
N CYS A 174 9.45 -9.21 1.42
CA CYS A 174 8.59 -8.81 2.53
C CYS A 174 7.13 -9.09 2.15
N LYS A 175 6.45 -9.94 2.94
CA LYS A 175 5.00 -10.11 2.83
C LYS A 175 4.30 -9.08 3.70
N ALA A 176 3.31 -8.41 3.13
CA ALA A 176 2.42 -7.55 3.89
C ALA A 176 1.68 -8.38 4.96
N THR A 177 2.05 -8.20 6.23
CA THR A 177 1.40 -8.84 7.40
C THR A 177 1.43 -7.88 8.57
N HIS A 178 0.39 -7.88 9.39
CA HIS A 178 0.33 -7.08 10.61
C HIS A 178 0.26 -8.03 11.81
N HIS A 179 1.29 -8.08 12.65
CA HIS A 179 1.19 -8.63 14.01
C HIS A 179 1.67 -7.57 14.99
N PHE A 180 0.76 -6.69 15.40
CA PHE A 180 0.92 -5.94 16.64
C PHE A 180 0.48 -6.85 17.80
N GLY A 181 1.37 -7.72 18.24
CA GLY A 181 1.30 -8.26 19.58
C GLY A 181 1.92 -7.23 20.52
N ARG A 182 1.13 -6.66 21.45
CA ARG A 182 1.68 -5.94 22.60
C ARG A 182 2.68 -6.86 23.30
N THR A 183 3.97 -6.62 23.16
CA THR A 183 4.94 -7.11 24.13
C THR A 183 4.90 -6.14 25.31
N HIS A 184 4.77 -6.75 26.49
CA HIS A 184 4.46 -6.18 27.80
C HIS A 184 5.30 -4.97 28.22
#